data_AF-A0A183B5N4-F1
#
_entry.id   AF-A0A183B5N4-F1
#
_cell.length_a   1.000
_cell.length_b   1.000
_cell.length_c   1.000
_cell.angle_alpha   90.00
_cell.angle_beta   90.00
_cell.angle_gamma   90.00
#
_symmetry.space_group_name_H-M   'P 1'
#
loop_
_entity.id
_entity.type
_entity.pdbx_description
1 polymer ?
#
loop_
_entity_poly.entity_id
_entity_poly.type
_entity_poly.pdbx_seq_one_letter_code
_entity_poly.pdbx_strand_id
1 'polypeptide(L)'
;MLSVFISPVECDGAQWDSLLERVSDEIANNTIRIAQQPSFREGDHCQPGLLSVGPIFLEVKSTAGSTTSDPNTDLFEISLSELMCAAQHTWRYHLIRVIWDRNTDGSPQLAVAPRIVHVPDLATELRQHSPVLKLCCAMLRTNLS
;
A
#
# COMPACT_ATOMS: atom_id res chain seq x y z
N MET A 1 4.60 7.23 12.39
CA MET A 1 4.32 8.40 11.55
C MET A 1 3.33 7.97 10.49
N LEU A 2 2.22 8.69 10.34
CA LEU A 2 1.13 8.38 9.41
C LEU A 2 1.13 9.45 8.33
N SER A 3 0.94 9.07 7.08
CA SER A 3 0.95 10.03 5.98
C SER A 3 0.13 9.51 4.80
N VAL A 4 -0.63 10.42 4.18
CA VAL A 4 -1.41 10.17 2.98
C VAL A 4 -0.69 10.82 1.82
N PHE A 5 -0.46 10.07 0.74
CA PHE A 5 0.28 10.56 -0.42
C PHE A 5 -0.45 10.26 -1.71
N ILE A 6 -0.09 11.04 -2.73
CA ILE A 6 -0.39 10.78 -4.13
C ILE A 6 0.95 10.52 -4.80
N SER A 7 1.09 9.38 -5.48
CA SER A 7 2.33 8.98 -6.13
C SER A 7 2.24 9.21 -7.64
N PRO A 8 3.15 10.00 -8.23
CA PRO A 8 3.28 10.09 -9.68
C PRO A 8 3.96 8.83 -10.22
N VAL A 9 3.40 8.25 -11.28
CA VAL A 9 3.93 7.07 -11.97
C VAL A 9 4.04 7.39 -13.45
N GLU A 10 5.28 7.41 -13.97
CA GLU A 10 5.54 7.56 -15.39
C GLU A 10 5.24 6.25 -16.14
N CYS A 11 4.69 6.39 -17.34
CA CYS A 11 4.38 5.27 -18.22
C CYS A 11 4.84 5.58 -19.64
N ASP A 12 5.45 4.58 -20.27
CA ASP A 12 5.81 4.63 -21.68
C ASP A 12 4.54 4.80 -22.53
N GLY A 13 4.59 5.73 -23.50
CA GLY A 13 3.52 5.94 -24.46
C GLY A 13 3.17 4.67 -25.25
N ALA A 14 4.14 3.79 -25.50
CA ALA A 14 3.91 2.53 -26.20
C ALA A 14 3.03 1.53 -25.41
N GLN A 15 3.01 1.63 -24.08
CA GLN A 15 2.22 0.74 -23.20
C GLN A 15 0.93 1.40 -22.69
N TRP A 16 0.71 2.67 -23.04
CA TRP A 16 -0.31 3.52 -22.44
C TRP A 16 -1.71 2.93 -22.51
N ASP A 17 -2.18 2.58 -23.70
CA ASP A 17 -3.56 2.09 -23.89
C ASP A 17 -3.77 0.75 -23.17
N SER A 18 -2.80 -0.16 -23.27
CA SER A 18 -2.84 -1.45 -22.57
C SER A 18 -2.86 -1.29 -21.04
N LEU A 19 -2.17 -0.27 -20.54
CA LEU A 19 -2.12 0.03 -19.12
C LEU A 19 -3.43 0.64 -18.65
N LEU A 20 -3.99 1.61 -19.39
CA LEU A 20 -5.30 2.19 -19.08
C LEU A 20 -6.42 1.15 -19.07
N GLU A 21 -6.37 0.17 -19.97
CA GLU A 21 -7.32 -0.94 -19.98
C GLU A 21 -7.21 -1.77 -18.69
N ARG A 22 -5.98 -2.12 -18.29
CA ARG A 22 -5.69 -2.90 -17.08
C ARG A 22 -6.08 -2.19 -15.79
N VAL A 23 -6.00 -0.86 -15.75
CA VAL A 23 -6.34 -0.06 -14.57
C VAL A 23 -7.68 0.68 -14.70
N SER A 24 -8.51 0.30 -15.66
CA SER A 24 -9.78 0.99 -15.97
C SER A 24 -10.71 1.08 -14.76
N ASP A 25 -10.83 0.01 -13.98
CA ASP A 25 -11.61 0.00 -12.73
C ASP A 25 -11.04 0.96 -11.68
N GLU A 26 -9.72 1.05 -11.56
CA GLU A 26 -9.06 1.96 -10.62
C GLU A 26 -9.24 3.43 -11.03
N ILE A 27 -9.30 3.70 -12.34
CA ILE A 27 -9.63 5.02 -12.89
C ILE A 27 -11.10 5.36 -12.61
N ALA A 28 -12.03 4.43 -12.86
CA ALA A 28 -13.45 4.61 -12.59
C ALA A 28 -13.71 4.89 -11.10
N ASN A 29 -12.94 4.25 -10.21
CA ASN A 29 -13.01 4.45 -8.77
C ASN A 29 -12.16 5.63 -8.25
N ASN A 30 -11.66 6.50 -9.13
CA ASN A 30 -10.83 7.68 -8.79
C ASN A 30 -9.56 7.38 -7.98
N THR A 31 -9.10 6.12 -7.96
CA THR A 31 -7.88 5.69 -7.28
C THR A 31 -6.64 5.94 -8.13
N ILE A 32 -6.82 5.97 -9.46
CA ILE A 32 -5.80 6.42 -10.43
C ILE A 32 -6.40 7.56 -11.24
N ARG A 33 -5.63 8.64 -11.42
CA ARG A 33 -6.00 9.78 -12.25
C ARG A 33 -4.97 9.98 -13.34
N ILE A 34 -5.41 10.28 -14.54
CA ILE A 34 -4.51 10.65 -15.64
C ILE A 34 -4.04 12.09 -15.36
N ALA A 35 -2.77 12.25 -15.00
CA ALA A 35 -2.17 13.56 -14.81
C ALA A 35 -1.64 14.15 -16.12
N GLN A 36 -1.12 13.29 -17.00
CA GLN A 36 -0.64 13.66 -18.33
C GLN A 36 -0.80 12.49 -19.29
N GLN A 37 -1.28 12.75 -20.50
CA GLN A 37 -1.27 11.76 -21.58
C GLN A 37 0.07 11.80 -22.31
N PRO A 38 0.56 10.66 -22.84
CA PRO A 38 1.75 10.63 -23.66
C PRO A 38 1.57 11.54 -24.88
N SER A 39 2.65 12.18 -25.31
CA SER A 39 2.64 12.97 -26.54
C SER A 39 3.87 12.69 -27.39
N PHE A 40 3.64 12.50 -28.69
CA PHE A 40 4.71 12.32 -29.67
C PHE A 40 4.98 13.68 -30.31
N ARG A 41 6.21 14.19 -30.15
CA ARG A 41 6.71 15.31 -30.94
C ARG A 41 7.56 14.77 -32.08
N GLU A 42 7.41 15.33 -33.27
CA GLU A 42 8.30 15.03 -34.40
C GLU A 42 9.75 15.32 -34.00
N GLY A 43 10.60 14.27 -34.00
CA GLY A 43 11.99 14.32 -33.53
C GLY A 43 12.20 13.71 -32.14
N ASP A 44 12.11 12.38 -32.05
CA ASP A 44 12.66 11.46 -31.04
C ASP A 44 12.34 11.63 -29.54
N HIS A 45 11.60 12.66 -29.11
CA HIS A 45 11.23 12.80 -27.70
C HIS A 45 9.73 12.58 -27.49
N CYS A 46 9.36 11.31 -27.28
CA CYS A 46 8.07 10.94 -26.72
C CYS A 46 8.05 11.37 -25.24
N GLN A 47 7.13 12.26 -24.88
CA GLN A 47 6.86 12.55 -23.48
C GLN A 47 6.05 11.39 -22.90
N PRO A 48 6.49 10.76 -21.80
CA PRO A 48 5.76 9.67 -21.19
C PRO A 48 4.40 10.15 -20.68
N GLY A 49 3.46 9.22 -20.58
CA GLY A 49 2.24 9.45 -19.83
C GLY A 49 2.54 9.50 -18.34
N LEU A 50 1.72 10.23 -17.58
CA LEU A 50 1.84 10.31 -16.14
C LEU A 50 0.50 9.98 -15.49
N LEU A 51 0.55 9.01 -14.58
CA LEU A 51 -0.56 8.66 -13.71
C LEU A 51 -0.31 9.19 -12.31
N SER A 52 -1.39 9.62 -11.68
CA SER A 52 -1.44 10.05 -10.29
C SER A 52 -2.20 8.98 -9.52
N VAL A 53 -1.48 8.25 -8.67
CA VAL A 53 -2.00 7.10 -7.92
C VAL A 53 -2.27 7.52 -6.48
N GLY A 54 -3.52 7.42 -6.04
CA GLY A 54 -3.88 7.67 -4.65
C GLY A 54 -5.34 8.09 -4.45
N PRO A 55 -5.73 8.37 -3.20
CA PRO A 55 -4.83 8.52 -2.04
C PRO A 55 -4.31 7.18 -1.50
N ILE A 56 -3.01 7.14 -1.17
CA ILE A 56 -2.35 6.01 -0.51
C ILE A 56 -2.11 6.39 0.95
N PHE A 57 -2.67 5.61 1.86
CA PHE A 57 -2.38 5.69 3.28
C PHE A 57 -1.18 4.78 3.59
N LEU A 58 -0.12 5.31 4.20
CA LEU A 58 1.06 4.53 4.53
C LEU A 58 1.24 4.42 6.05
N GLU A 59 1.20 3.18 6.55
CA GLU A 59 1.58 2.87 7.93
C GLU A 59 2.96 2.21 7.96
N VAL A 60 3.87 2.77 8.75
CA VAL A 60 5.20 2.20 8.96
C VAL A 60 5.30 1.62 10.37
N LYS A 61 5.60 0.33 10.48
CA LYS A 61 5.79 -0.37 11.75
C LYS A 61 7.22 -0.86 11.88
N SER A 62 7.88 -0.43 12.95
CA SER A 62 9.17 -0.97 13.36
C SER A 62 8.93 -2.09 14.35
N THR A 63 9.39 -3.30 14.05
CA THR A 63 9.20 -4.48 14.90
C THR A 63 10.51 -5.22 15.05
N ALA A 64 10.75 -5.84 16.20
CA ALA A 64 11.85 -6.78 16.32
C ALA A 64 11.44 -8.13 15.73
N GLY A 65 12.35 -8.77 15.00
CA GLY A 65 12.14 -10.09 14.40
C GLY A 65 11.91 -11.18 15.44
N SER A 66 11.39 -12.32 14.98
CA SER A 66 11.15 -13.48 15.83
C SER A 66 12.47 -13.97 16.46
N THR A 67 12.45 -14.24 17.75
CA THR A 67 13.49 -15.04 18.41
C THR A 67 13.36 -16.47 17.92
N THR A 68 14.48 -17.10 17.56
CA THR A 68 14.61 -18.41 16.89
C THR A 68 13.84 -19.60 17.50
N SER A 69 13.18 -19.43 18.65
CA SER A 69 12.35 -20.43 19.31
C SER A 69 10.99 -20.68 18.65
N ASP A 70 10.44 -19.73 17.87
CA ASP A 70 9.22 -19.97 17.08
C ASP A 70 9.15 -19.09 15.81
N PRO A 71 9.63 -19.58 14.66
CA PRO A 71 9.62 -18.82 13.41
C PRO A 71 8.21 -18.62 12.82
N ASN A 72 7.19 -19.34 13.32
CA ASN A 72 5.84 -19.29 12.76
C ASN A 72 4.95 -18.22 13.37
N THR A 73 5.35 -17.62 14.50
CA THR A 73 4.50 -16.68 15.24
C THR A 73 5.08 -15.26 15.13
N ASP A 74 4.86 -14.63 13.98
CA ASP A 74 5.30 -13.27 13.68
C ASP A 74 4.18 -12.24 13.97
N LEU A 75 4.11 -11.77 15.21
CA LEU A 75 3.04 -10.89 15.69
C LEU A 75 3.45 -9.42 15.64
N PHE A 76 2.55 -8.58 15.14
CA PHE A 76 2.70 -7.13 15.16
C PHE A 76 1.33 -6.43 15.16
N GLU A 77 1.30 -5.19 15.62
CA GLU A 77 0.08 -4.39 15.70
C GLU A 77 -0.08 -3.47 14.49
N ILE A 78 -1.32 -3.36 14.00
CA ILE A 78 -1.73 -2.41 12.97
C ILE A 78 -2.80 -1.46 13.51
N SER A 79 -2.86 -0.24 12.99
CA SER A 79 -3.93 0.69 13.32
C SER A 79 -5.23 0.33 12.61
N LEU A 80 -6.10 -0.42 13.29
CA LEU A 80 -7.39 -0.83 12.74
C LEU A 80 -8.28 0.38 12.39
N SER A 81 -8.26 1.43 13.21
CA SER A 81 -9.08 2.64 12.96
C SER A 81 -8.67 3.36 11.68
N GLU A 82 -7.36 3.45 11.42
CA GLU A 82 -6.84 4.08 10.20
C GLU A 82 -7.10 3.20 8.97
N LEU A 83 -6.93 1.89 9.09
CA LEU A 83 -7.28 0.94 8.04
C LEU A 83 -8.76 1.06 7.67
N MET A 84 -9.63 1.20 8.66
CA MET A 84 -11.06 1.39 8.45
C MET A 84 -11.39 2.75 7.81
N CYS A 85 -10.74 3.83 8.25
CA CYS A 85 -10.87 5.16 7.64
C CYS A 85 -10.44 5.14 6.16
N ALA A 86 -9.27 4.57 5.86
CA ALA A 86 -8.78 4.41 4.50
C ALA A 86 -9.77 3.60 3.65
N ALA A 87 -10.31 2.50 4.18
CA ALA A 87 -11.31 1.69 3.49
C ALA A 87 -12.62 2.45 3.21
N GLN A 88 -13.08 3.33 4.12
CA GLN A 88 -14.26 4.17 3.92
C GLN A 88 -14.06 5.18 2.78
N HIS A 89 -12.86 5.75 2.68
CA HIS A 89 -12.54 6.71 1.64
C HIS A 89 -11.99 6.06 0.36
N THR A 90 -12.05 4.73 0.24
CA THR A 90 -11.50 3.96 -0.89
C THR A 90 -10.01 4.21 -1.12
N TRP A 91 -9.28 4.57 -0.07
CA TRP A 91 -7.83 4.77 -0.11
C TRP A 91 -7.12 3.43 -0.02
N ARG A 92 -5.98 3.35 -0.71
CA ARG A 92 -5.09 2.18 -0.59
C ARG A 92 -4.32 2.27 0.71
N TYR A 93 -4.53 1.31 1.60
CA TYR A 93 -3.76 1.23 2.84
C TYR A 93 -2.55 0.32 2.64
N HIS A 94 -1.36 0.89 2.66
CA HIS A 94 -0.09 0.18 2.54
C HIS A 94 0.57 0.07 3.92
N LEU A 95 1.12 -1.10 4.21
CA LEU A 95 1.92 -1.34 5.39
C LEU A 95 3.38 -1.57 4.97
N ILE A 96 4.29 -0.77 5.52
CA ILE A 96 5.73 -1.05 5.46
C ILE A 96 6.17 -1.48 6.85
N ARG A 97 6.76 -2.67 6.92
CA ARG A 97 7.30 -3.22 8.14
C ARG A 97 8.82 -3.23 8.09
N VAL A 98 9.43 -2.55 9.06
CA VAL A 98 10.87 -2.51 9.28
C VAL A 98 11.18 -3.51 10.39
N ILE A 99 11.82 -4.61 10.03
CA ILE A 99 12.09 -5.75 10.90
C ILE A 99 13.56 -5.71 11.30
N TRP A 100 13.81 -5.56 12.59
CA TRP A 100 15.16 -5.56 13.16
C TRP A 100 15.51 -6.95 13.66
N ASP A 101 16.67 -7.47 13.26
CA ASP A 101 17.20 -8.68 13.87
C ASP A 101 17.50 -8.45 15.35
N ARG A 102 17.59 -9.54 16.12
CA ARG A 102 17.85 -9.49 17.55
C ARG A 102 19.24 -10.03 17.87
N ASN A 103 19.92 -9.34 18.78
CA ASN A 103 21.09 -9.84 19.47
C ASN A 103 20.71 -11.02 20.39
N THR A 104 21.70 -11.74 20.90
CA THR A 104 21.51 -12.86 21.84
C THR A 104 20.85 -12.46 23.16
N ASP A 105 20.95 -11.18 23.54
CA ASP A 105 20.26 -10.60 24.71
C ASP A 105 18.81 -10.15 24.40
N GLY A 106 18.34 -10.37 23.17
CA GLY A 106 17.01 -9.99 22.70
C GLY A 106 16.87 -8.53 22.26
N SER A 107 17.92 -7.71 22.39
CA SER A 107 17.92 -6.31 21.92
C SER A 107 17.98 -6.21 20.39
N PRO A 108 17.41 -5.16 19.76
CA PRO A 108 17.49 -4.99 18.31
C PRO A 108 18.94 -4.73 17.86
N GLN A 109 19.38 -5.41 16.80
CA GLN A 109 20.72 -5.29 16.23
C GLN A 109 20.79 -4.08 15.28
N LEU A 110 20.97 -2.89 15.85
CA LEU A 110 20.98 -1.63 15.08
C LEU A 110 22.19 -1.47 14.14
N ALA A 111 23.23 -2.27 14.30
CA ALA A 111 24.41 -2.27 13.42
C ALA A 111 24.18 -3.01 12.10
N VAL A 112 23.07 -3.74 11.97
CA VAL A 112 22.68 -4.47 10.75
C VAL A 112 21.49 -3.76 10.13
N ALA A 113 21.48 -3.68 8.80
CA ALA A 113 20.35 -3.10 8.08
C ALA A 113 19.07 -3.92 8.34
N PRO A 114 17.95 -3.27 8.69
CA PRO A 114 16.72 -4.00 8.94
C PRO A 114 16.16 -4.59 7.65
N ARG A 115 15.44 -5.71 7.76
CA ARG A 115 14.65 -6.25 6.66
C ARG A 115 13.39 -5.41 6.49
N ILE A 116 13.09 -5.03 5.25
CA ILE A 116 11.87 -4.30 4.93
C ILE A 116 10.89 -5.23 4.23
N VAL A 117 9.65 -5.27 4.72
CA VAL A 117 8.53 -5.97 4.09
C VAL A 117 7.47 -4.92 3.72
N HIS A 118 7.04 -4.91 2.48
CA HIS A 118 5.95 -4.05 2.00
C HIS A 118 4.74 -4.91 1.69
N VAL A 119 3.62 -4.60 2.34
CA VAL A 119 2.31 -5.18 2.05
C VAL A 119 1.45 -4.10 1.40
N PRO A 120 1.29 -4.13 0.07
CA PRO A 120 0.39 -3.24 -0.63
C PRO A 120 -1.07 -3.63 -0.35
N ASP A 121 -1.96 -2.63 -0.34
CA ASP A 121 -3.40 -2.79 -0.13
C ASP A 121 -3.80 -3.82 0.95
N LEU A 122 -3.24 -3.63 2.15
CA LEU A 122 -3.45 -4.51 3.31
C LEU A 122 -4.95 -4.67 3.62
N ALA A 123 -5.76 -3.65 3.38
CA ALA A 123 -7.20 -3.71 3.62
C ALA A 123 -7.89 -4.76 2.73
N THR A 124 -7.45 -4.92 1.48
CA THR A 124 -7.95 -5.96 0.57
C THR A 124 -7.41 -7.33 0.94
N GLU A 125 -6.11 -7.43 1.23
CA GLU A 125 -5.46 -8.68 1.66
C GLU A 125 -6.14 -9.25 2.91
N LEU A 126 -6.31 -8.42 3.95
CA LEU A 126 -6.98 -8.84 5.17
C LEU A 126 -8.47 -9.11 4.95
N ARG A 127 -9.15 -8.41 4.03
CA ARG A 127 -10.52 -8.77 3.66
C ARG A 127 -10.58 -10.14 3.02
N GLN A 128 -9.59 -10.59 2.27
CA GLN A 128 -9.60 -11.95 1.70
C GLN A 128 -9.37 -13.01 2.78
N HIS A 129 -8.51 -12.73 3.75
CA HIS A 129 -8.01 -13.72 4.71
C HIS A 129 -8.58 -13.64 6.15
N SER A 130 -9.20 -12.53 6.56
CA SER A 130 -9.69 -12.30 7.94
C SER A 130 -11.20 -12.04 7.99
N PRO A 131 -12.00 -13.00 8.49
CA PRO A 131 -13.45 -12.82 8.69
C PRO A 131 -13.82 -11.68 9.64
N VAL A 132 -12.97 -11.40 10.64
CA VAL A 132 -13.18 -10.32 11.63
C VAL A 132 -13.11 -8.95 10.94
N LEU A 133 -12.18 -8.78 10.01
CA LEU A 133 -12.08 -7.54 9.24
C LEU A 133 -13.24 -7.37 8.25
N LYS A 134 -13.72 -8.45 7.62
CA LYS A 134 -14.96 -8.40 6.84
C LYS A 134 -16.13 -7.88 7.69
N LEU A 135 -16.25 -8.35 8.93
CA LEU A 135 -17.30 -7.93 9.86
C LEU A 135 -17.15 -6.45 10.26
N CYS A 136 -15.95 -6.00 10.64
CA CYS A 136 -15.69 -4.60 10.96
C CYS A 136 -16.01 -3.66 9.77
N CYS A 137 -15.63 -4.05 8.54
CA CYS A 137 -16.00 -3.34 7.32
C CYS A 137 -17.51 -3.30 7.11
N ALA A 138 -18.22 -4.42 7.32
CA ALA A 138 -19.67 -4.48 7.17
C ALA A 138 -20.40 -3.59 8.19
N MET A 139 -19.99 -3.64 9.46
CA MET A 139 -20.57 -2.81 10.52
C MET A 139 -20.37 -1.31 10.31
N LEU A 140 -19.24 -0.91 9.73
CA LEU A 140 -19.00 0.50 9.42
C LEU A 140 -19.84 1.02 8.25
N ARG A 141 -20.26 0.14 7.33
CA ARG A 141 -21.21 0.50 6.26
C ARG A 141 -22.64 0.66 6.77
N THR A 142 -23.05 -0.12 7.78
CA THR A 142 -24.40 -0.06 8.35
C THR A 142 -24.63 1.11 9.30
N ASN A 143 -23.58 1.71 9.86
CA ASN A 143 -23.70 2.88 10.75
C ASN A 143 -23.81 4.23 9.99
N LEU A 144 -23.95 4.20 8.66
CA LEU A 144 -24.11 5.37 7.79
C LEU A 144 -25.53 5.49 7.22
N SER A 145 -26.48 4.68 7.68
CA SER A 145 -27.92 4.77 7.35
C SER A 145 -28.70 5.54 8.40
#